data_AF-A0AAV8XZ06-F1
#
_entry.id   AF-A0AAV8XZ06-F1
#
_cell.length_a   1.000
_cell.length_b   1.000
_cell.length_c   1.000
_cell.angle_alpha   90.00
_cell.angle_beta   90.00
_cell.angle_gamma   90.00
#
_symmetry.space_group_name_H-M   'P 1'
#
loop_
_entity.id
_entity.type
_entity.pdbx_description
1 polymer ?
#
loop_
_entity_poly.entity_id
_entity_poly.type
_entity_poly.pdbx_seq_one_letter_code
_entity_poly.pdbx_strand_id
1 'polypeptide(L)'
;MVVNFCKSILYLSDQTHKKKSQKSKQNIPPTLEDNIAASLQTSIPPINDDNPFKSSRLREKQHQPGEFVVIKTELKEEWPAIWRVDGKTLLQKYEPFEQNGVTLYRNISSYTSWTPESKKQYMSVPVKYRSQGQLETIVEFLKNEMTIIDHEYQEQCMKQFESYQDNFKFTYKLLFHASPGQKKTTTSLSNVQTIDEITDSKKQKLFALLRWPPVVQGAVCTWPCFNIREVGASDAQSKNCVACGRIGVAVRVLMYGQPHNSTTLEGCQPDPNAINEKDFLMCRICATRVELLSKVTHQKYLMYIECAKRVSEKRTTDPTKDTTCILNELLADESWLNQLFVDVRTSWAEIDSIEHSYNSKNSVRSQ
;
A
#
# COMPACT_ATOMS: atom_id res chain seq x y z
N MET A 1 27.69 -10.53 5.52
CA MET A 1 27.73 -11.78 4.74
C MET A 1 26.45 -11.87 3.92
N VAL A 2 26.48 -11.32 2.70
CA VAL A 2 25.37 -11.35 1.74
C VAL A 2 25.79 -12.33 0.67
N VAL A 3 25.42 -13.59 0.84
CA VAL A 3 25.81 -14.70 -0.04
C VAL A 3 24.53 -15.37 -0.51
N ASN A 4 24.43 -15.60 -1.82
CA ASN A 4 23.37 -16.32 -2.54
C ASN A 4 22.25 -15.50 -3.23
N PHE A 5 22.50 -14.28 -3.71
CA PHE A 5 21.51 -13.63 -4.59
C PHE A 5 21.48 -14.20 -6.01
N CYS A 6 22.46 -15.03 -6.41
CA CYS A 6 22.63 -15.26 -7.84
C CYS A 6 23.21 -16.65 -8.22
N LYS A 7 23.22 -17.61 -7.27
CA LYS A 7 23.32 -19.03 -7.65
C LYS A 7 22.16 -19.45 -8.58
N SER A 8 21.00 -18.80 -8.48
CA SER A 8 19.82 -19.05 -9.33
C SER A 8 19.89 -18.41 -10.72
N ILE A 9 20.83 -17.49 -10.99
CA ILE A 9 20.91 -16.79 -12.28
C ILE A 9 22.16 -17.17 -13.08
N LEU A 10 23.30 -17.47 -12.44
CA LEU A 10 24.56 -17.75 -13.17
C LEU A 10 24.82 -19.22 -13.55
N TYR A 11 24.05 -20.20 -13.07
CA TYR A 11 24.28 -21.61 -13.46
C TYR A 11 23.70 -21.99 -14.83
N LEU A 12 23.03 -21.05 -15.51
CA LEU A 12 22.28 -21.29 -16.75
C LEU A 12 23.03 -20.93 -18.04
N SER A 13 24.28 -20.44 -17.97
CA SER A 13 24.99 -19.97 -19.18
C SER A 13 25.90 -21.00 -19.85
N ASP A 14 25.98 -22.26 -19.41
CA ASP A 14 27.02 -23.18 -19.92
C ASP A 14 26.58 -24.60 -20.30
N GLN A 15 25.32 -24.83 -20.69
CA GLN A 15 24.94 -26.09 -21.35
C GLN A 15 23.89 -25.91 -22.44
N THR A 16 24.33 -25.50 -23.64
CA THR A 16 23.60 -25.81 -24.87
C THR A 16 24.55 -26.22 -26.00
N HIS A 17 25.00 -27.48 -26.01
CA HIS A 17 25.19 -28.20 -27.28
C HIS A 17 25.07 -29.74 -27.13
N LYS A 18 24.03 -30.27 -27.82
CA LYS A 18 23.88 -31.61 -28.44
C LYS A 18 23.47 -32.86 -27.63
N LYS A 19 22.29 -33.35 -28.07
CA LYS A 19 21.87 -34.73 -28.46
C LYS A 19 21.28 -35.71 -27.42
N LYS A 20 20.05 -36.14 -27.78
CA LYS A 20 19.20 -37.28 -27.36
C LYS A 20 19.90 -38.54 -26.78
N SER A 21 19.43 -39.03 -25.63
CA SER A 21 19.06 -40.45 -25.34
C SER A 21 18.38 -40.62 -23.96
N GLN A 22 17.65 -41.72 -23.76
CA GLN A 22 16.71 -42.04 -22.66
C GLN A 22 17.33 -42.48 -21.30
N LYS A 23 16.54 -42.24 -20.23
CA LYS A 23 16.48 -42.87 -18.87
C LYS A 23 17.61 -42.61 -17.84
N SER A 24 17.31 -41.82 -16.80
CA SER A 24 17.22 -42.25 -15.37
C SER A 24 16.64 -41.13 -14.49
N LYS A 25 15.92 -41.47 -13.42
CA LYS A 25 15.35 -40.54 -12.44
C LYS A 25 16.47 -39.95 -11.58
N GLN A 26 16.68 -38.64 -11.63
CA GLN A 26 17.43 -37.88 -10.64
C GLN A 26 16.65 -36.60 -10.29
N ASN A 27 16.53 -36.31 -8.99
CA ASN A 27 15.87 -35.12 -8.44
C ASN A 27 16.64 -33.87 -8.88
N ILE A 28 16.08 -33.15 -9.84
CA ILE A 28 16.57 -31.85 -10.32
C ILE A 28 15.96 -30.76 -9.39
N PRO A 29 16.75 -29.84 -8.84
CA PRO A 29 16.21 -28.71 -8.07
C PRO A 29 15.45 -27.73 -9.00
N PRO A 30 14.33 -27.13 -8.53
CA PRO A 30 13.46 -26.28 -9.35
C PRO A 30 14.17 -25.04 -9.87
N THR A 31 13.90 -24.68 -11.12
CA THR A 31 14.47 -23.53 -11.84
C THR A 31 13.88 -22.19 -11.37
N LEU A 32 14.48 -21.05 -11.73
CA LEU A 32 13.87 -19.72 -11.52
C LEU A 32 12.52 -19.62 -12.26
N GLU A 33 12.37 -20.32 -13.38
CA GLU A 33 11.10 -20.48 -14.09
C GLU A 33 10.09 -21.26 -13.24
N ASP A 34 10.51 -22.33 -12.56
CA ASP A 34 9.68 -23.10 -11.62
C ASP A 34 9.38 -22.31 -10.34
N ASN A 35 10.25 -21.39 -9.89
CA ASN A 35 10.02 -20.57 -8.69
C ASN A 35 9.20 -19.31 -8.97
N ILE A 36 9.32 -18.71 -10.16
CA ILE A 36 8.43 -17.64 -10.64
C ILE A 36 7.07 -18.25 -10.99
N ALA A 37 7.03 -19.40 -11.68
CA ALA A 37 5.80 -20.15 -11.93
C ALA A 37 5.19 -20.68 -10.63
N ALA A 38 5.96 -21.20 -9.67
CA ALA A 38 5.44 -21.60 -8.36
C ALA A 38 4.96 -20.38 -7.57
N SER A 39 5.71 -19.26 -7.54
CA SER A 39 5.25 -18.04 -6.86
C SER A 39 3.96 -17.51 -7.48
N LEU A 40 3.78 -17.61 -8.81
CA LEU A 40 2.55 -17.26 -9.51
C LEU A 40 1.43 -18.31 -9.34
N GLN A 41 1.74 -19.60 -9.19
CA GLN A 41 0.78 -20.71 -9.05
C GLN A 41 0.32 -20.94 -7.60
N THR A 42 1.16 -20.63 -6.61
CA THR A 42 0.82 -20.77 -5.17
C THR A 42 0.21 -19.50 -4.56
N SER A 43 0.16 -18.37 -5.30
CA SER A 43 -0.35 -17.10 -4.77
C SER A 43 -1.47 -16.42 -5.56
N ILE A 44 -1.99 -17.03 -6.63
CA ILE A 44 -3.03 -16.38 -7.47
C ILE A 44 -4.24 -17.33 -7.65
N PRO A 45 -5.37 -17.11 -6.94
CA PRO A 45 -6.68 -17.54 -7.43
C PRO A 45 -6.99 -16.79 -8.74
N PRO A 46 -7.85 -17.35 -9.62
CA PRO A 46 -8.05 -16.81 -10.96
C PRO A 46 -8.47 -15.35 -10.92
N ILE A 47 -7.75 -14.52 -11.67
CA ILE A 47 -8.09 -13.18 -12.17
C ILE A 47 -9.22 -12.52 -11.38
N ASN A 48 -8.88 -12.02 -10.19
CA ASN A 48 -9.47 -10.79 -9.70
C ASN A 48 -8.34 -9.79 -9.56
N ASP A 49 -8.62 -8.58 -10.00
CA ASP A 49 -7.68 -7.58 -10.44
C ASP A 49 -7.01 -6.82 -9.26
N ASP A 50 -6.76 -7.51 -8.14
CA ASP A 50 -6.31 -6.99 -6.84
C ASP A 50 -4.77 -7.04 -6.71
N ASN A 51 -4.10 -6.07 -7.33
CA ASN A 51 -2.70 -5.77 -7.06
C ASN A 51 -2.59 -5.00 -5.72
N PRO A 52 -1.74 -5.38 -4.76
CA PRO A 52 -1.48 -4.57 -3.56
C PRO A 52 -0.93 -3.16 -3.86
N PHE A 53 -0.44 -2.90 -5.08
CA PHE A 53 -0.13 -1.55 -5.59
C PHE A 53 -1.24 -0.87 -6.39
N LYS A 54 -2.34 -1.55 -6.74
CA LYS A 54 -3.47 -0.88 -7.41
C LYS A 54 -4.24 0.04 -6.46
N SER A 55 -4.22 -0.24 -5.14
CA SER A 55 -4.74 0.73 -4.16
C SER A 55 -3.91 2.02 -4.10
N SER A 56 -2.69 2.00 -4.66
CA SER A 56 -1.76 3.12 -4.66
C SER A 56 -1.37 3.62 -6.05
N ARG A 57 -2.24 3.52 -7.08
CA ARG A 57 -2.02 4.38 -8.25
C ARG A 57 -2.04 5.83 -7.75
N LEU A 58 -0.87 6.45 -7.63
CA LEU A 58 -0.68 7.89 -7.61
C LEU A 58 -1.17 8.47 -8.95
N ARG A 59 -2.48 8.43 -9.18
CA ARG A 59 -3.17 9.62 -9.64
C ARG A 59 -3.27 10.50 -8.42
N GLU A 60 -2.22 11.22 -8.05
CA GLU A 60 -2.30 12.48 -7.28
C GLU A 60 -3.55 12.61 -6.37
N LYS A 61 -3.83 11.69 -5.42
CA LYS A 61 -5.17 11.47 -4.80
C LYS A 61 -6.30 12.18 -5.58
N GLN A 62 -6.46 11.87 -6.87
CA GLN A 62 -7.46 12.53 -7.69
C GLN A 62 -8.76 11.94 -7.21
N HIS A 63 -9.48 12.70 -6.40
CA HIS A 63 -10.73 12.27 -5.82
C HIS A 63 -11.57 11.62 -6.92
N GLN A 64 -11.91 10.35 -6.72
CA GLN A 64 -12.50 9.55 -7.78
C GLN A 64 -13.98 9.93 -7.94
N PRO A 65 -14.56 9.82 -9.14
CA PRO A 65 -15.99 9.97 -9.30
C PRO A 65 -16.73 9.04 -8.31
N GLY A 66 -17.65 9.63 -7.55
CA GLY A 66 -18.40 8.95 -6.49
C GLY A 66 -17.83 9.11 -5.07
N GLU A 67 -16.61 9.64 -4.91
CA GLU A 67 -16.02 9.94 -3.61
C GLU A 67 -16.71 11.14 -2.95
N PHE A 68 -16.75 11.15 -1.61
CA PHE A 68 -17.28 12.28 -0.85
C PHE A 68 -16.16 13.12 -0.27
N VAL A 69 -16.36 14.43 -0.29
CA VAL A 69 -15.41 15.44 0.20
C VAL A 69 -16.12 16.49 1.06
N VAL A 70 -15.35 17.17 1.90
CA VAL A 70 -15.81 18.29 2.74
C VAL A 70 -14.83 19.44 2.62
N ILE A 71 -15.29 20.68 2.76
CA ILE A 71 -14.41 21.85 2.81
C ILE A 71 -13.65 21.84 4.14
N LYS A 72 -12.32 21.94 4.09
CA LYS A 72 -11.43 21.84 5.26
C LYS A 72 -11.80 22.84 6.37
N THR A 73 -12.20 24.06 6.00
CA THR A 73 -12.57 25.11 6.95
C THR A 73 -13.93 24.91 7.61
N GLU A 74 -14.82 24.11 7.00
CA GLU A 74 -16.17 23.83 7.50
C GLU A 74 -16.18 22.66 8.49
N LEU A 75 -15.12 21.85 8.57
CA LEU A 75 -15.06 20.69 9.48
C LEU A 75 -15.22 21.03 10.97
N LYS A 76 -14.99 22.29 11.34
CA LYS A 76 -15.23 22.83 12.68
C LYS A 76 -16.72 22.88 13.04
N GLU A 77 -17.59 22.94 12.04
CA GLU A 77 -19.04 22.90 12.22
C GLU A 77 -19.48 21.51 12.69
N GLU A 78 -20.60 21.44 13.39
CA GLU A 78 -21.12 20.17 13.90
C GLU A 78 -21.51 19.25 12.75
N TRP A 79 -22.28 19.79 11.80
CA TRP A 79 -22.82 19.08 10.63
C TRP A 79 -22.51 19.84 9.34
N PRO A 80 -21.23 19.86 8.88
CA PRO A 80 -20.86 20.55 7.65
C PRO A 80 -21.51 19.88 6.44
N ALA A 81 -21.75 20.64 5.37
CA ALA A 81 -22.19 20.06 4.11
C ALA A 81 -21.07 19.16 3.53
N ILE A 82 -21.45 18.03 2.96
CA ILE A 82 -20.53 17.16 2.23
C ILE A 82 -20.86 17.21 0.74
N TRP A 83 -19.90 16.84 -0.09
CA TRP A 83 -20.00 16.96 -1.54
C TRP A 83 -19.57 15.66 -2.19
N ARG A 84 -20.33 15.17 -3.15
CA ARG A 84 -19.97 13.99 -3.94
C ARG A 84 -19.29 14.42 -5.23
N VAL A 85 -18.15 13.84 -5.56
CA VAL A 85 -17.50 14.06 -6.86
C VAL A 85 -18.38 13.46 -7.96
N ASP A 86 -18.97 14.33 -8.78
CA ASP A 86 -19.86 13.95 -9.87
C ASP A 86 -19.15 14.15 -11.21
N GLY A 87 -18.71 13.05 -11.82
CA GLY A 87 -17.88 13.08 -13.01
C GLY A 87 -16.50 13.70 -12.76
N LYS A 88 -16.01 14.50 -13.71
CA LYS A 88 -14.65 15.07 -13.69
C LYS A 88 -14.58 16.52 -13.22
N THR A 89 -15.69 17.24 -13.30
CA THR A 89 -15.71 18.71 -13.23
C THR A 89 -16.74 19.26 -12.25
N LEU A 90 -17.53 18.41 -11.60
CA LEU A 90 -18.60 18.83 -10.71
C LEU A 90 -18.52 18.14 -9.35
N LEU A 91 -19.00 18.87 -8.35
CA LEU A 91 -19.31 18.38 -7.02
C LEU A 91 -20.81 18.57 -6.80
N GLN A 92 -21.53 17.52 -6.36
CA GLN A 92 -22.93 17.58 -5.96
C GLN A 92 -23.04 17.75 -4.44
N LYS A 93 -23.82 18.74 -3.98
CA LYS A 93 -23.99 19.02 -2.55
C LYS A 93 -24.89 17.99 -1.87
N TYR A 94 -24.56 17.66 -0.64
CA TYR A 94 -25.37 16.88 0.28
C TYR A 94 -25.54 17.68 1.58
N GLU A 95 -26.78 17.83 2.02
CA GLU A 95 -27.11 18.58 3.24
C GLU A 95 -27.56 17.67 4.38
N PRO A 96 -27.20 18.02 5.62
CA PRO A 96 -27.61 17.26 6.79
C PRO A 96 -29.12 17.39 7.01
N PHE A 97 -29.75 16.30 7.42
CA PHE A 97 -31.12 16.25 7.88
C PHE A 97 -31.26 15.20 8.98
N GLU A 98 -32.22 15.36 9.88
CA GLU A 98 -32.43 14.43 10.98
C GLU A 98 -33.50 13.40 10.59
N GLN A 99 -33.21 12.11 10.80
CA GLN A 99 -34.15 11.01 10.61
C GLN A 99 -33.97 9.99 11.72
N ASN A 100 -35.05 9.72 12.48
CA ASN A 100 -35.04 8.77 13.60
C ASN A 100 -33.96 9.08 14.66
N GLY A 101 -33.70 10.36 14.93
CA GLY A 101 -32.68 10.80 15.90
C GLY A 101 -31.23 10.63 15.43
N VAL A 102 -31.02 10.35 14.14
CA VAL A 102 -29.69 10.26 13.52
C VAL A 102 -29.58 11.31 12.42
N THR A 103 -28.47 12.05 12.41
CA THR A 103 -28.17 12.99 11.32
C THR A 103 -27.65 12.23 10.09
N LEU A 104 -28.38 12.33 8.99
CA LEU A 104 -28.05 11.77 7.69
C LEU A 104 -27.88 12.89 6.66
N TYR A 105 -27.41 12.55 5.48
CA TYR A 105 -27.11 13.47 4.40
C TYR A 105 -27.82 13.03 3.13
N ARG A 106 -28.52 13.94 2.47
CA ARG A 106 -29.21 13.66 1.19
C ARG A 106 -28.70 14.57 0.09
N ASN A 107 -28.67 14.07 -1.14
CA ASN A 107 -28.30 14.89 -2.30
C ASN A 107 -29.32 16.01 -2.52
N ILE A 108 -28.83 17.17 -2.93
CA ILE A 108 -29.66 18.28 -3.40
C ILE A 108 -29.21 18.73 -4.79
N SER A 109 -30.06 19.49 -5.47
CA SER A 109 -29.79 20.02 -6.82
C SER A 109 -28.87 21.25 -6.79
N SER A 110 -27.79 21.20 -6.00
CA SER A 110 -26.77 22.23 -5.92
C SER A 110 -25.42 21.65 -6.32
N TYR A 111 -24.74 22.32 -7.25
CA TYR A 111 -23.48 21.87 -7.82
C TYR A 111 -22.43 22.96 -7.74
N THR A 112 -21.17 22.57 -7.58
CA THR A 112 -20.02 23.49 -7.69
C THR A 112 -18.93 22.89 -8.57
N SER A 113 -18.04 23.75 -9.07
CA SER A 113 -16.96 23.36 -9.97
C SER A 113 -15.88 22.56 -9.26
N TRP A 114 -15.42 21.48 -9.89
CA TRP A 114 -14.32 20.64 -9.43
C TRP A 114 -13.05 20.92 -10.23
N THR A 115 -12.39 22.04 -9.92
CA THR A 115 -11.13 22.48 -10.56
C THR A 115 -9.91 22.17 -9.70
N PRO A 116 -8.69 22.05 -10.27
CA PRO A 116 -7.45 21.84 -9.51
C PRO A 116 -7.25 22.80 -8.33
N GLU A 117 -7.62 24.07 -8.51
CA GLU A 117 -7.54 25.11 -7.48
C GLU A 117 -8.52 24.82 -6.34
N SER A 118 -9.76 24.47 -6.67
CA SER A 118 -10.78 24.13 -5.68
C SER A 118 -10.40 22.88 -4.88
N LYS A 119 -9.79 21.85 -5.49
CA LYS A 119 -9.44 20.59 -4.82
C LYS A 119 -8.61 20.78 -3.55
N LYS A 120 -7.76 21.81 -3.51
CA LYS A 120 -6.90 22.13 -2.37
C LYS A 120 -7.70 22.49 -1.10
N GLN A 121 -8.93 22.97 -1.27
CA GLN A 121 -9.83 23.37 -0.19
C GLN A 121 -10.62 22.19 0.40
N TYR A 122 -10.66 21.06 -0.31
CA TYR A 122 -11.45 19.90 0.06
C TYR A 122 -10.57 18.79 0.67
N MET A 123 -11.21 17.92 1.44
CA MET A 123 -10.63 16.66 1.88
C MET A 123 -11.66 15.53 1.82
N SER A 124 -11.21 14.33 1.51
CA SER A 124 -12.03 13.12 1.46
C SER A 124 -12.68 12.81 2.80
N VAL A 125 -13.93 12.37 2.76
CA VAL A 125 -14.69 11.95 3.94
C VAL A 125 -15.24 10.53 3.80
N PRO A 126 -15.15 9.71 4.85
CA PRO A 126 -15.80 8.40 4.86
C PRO A 126 -17.31 8.58 5.01
N VAL A 127 -18.06 7.89 4.16
CA VAL A 127 -19.53 7.85 4.24
C VAL A 127 -20.03 6.41 4.22
N LYS A 128 -21.21 6.20 4.80
CA LYS A 128 -21.95 4.94 4.70
C LYS A 128 -23.24 5.17 3.93
N TYR A 129 -23.43 4.45 2.84
CA TYR A 129 -24.70 4.47 2.11
C TYR A 129 -25.82 3.87 2.96
N ARG A 130 -26.91 4.61 3.12
CA ARG A 130 -28.11 4.18 3.85
C ARG A 130 -29.26 3.86 2.90
N SER A 131 -29.44 4.67 1.85
CA SER A 131 -30.43 4.44 0.80
C SER A 131 -29.91 5.00 -0.52
N GLN A 132 -30.24 4.33 -1.62
CA GLN A 132 -29.93 4.80 -2.97
C GLN A 132 -31.15 4.57 -3.87
N GLY A 133 -31.88 5.65 -4.13
CA GLY A 133 -32.98 5.71 -5.09
C GLY A 133 -32.59 6.45 -6.37
N GLN A 134 -33.52 6.55 -7.32
CA GLN A 134 -33.30 7.27 -8.58
C GLN A 134 -33.17 8.78 -8.41
N LEU A 135 -33.89 9.36 -7.44
CA LEU A 135 -33.93 10.81 -7.19
C LEU A 135 -33.21 11.21 -5.90
N GLU A 136 -33.13 10.30 -4.94
CA GLU A 136 -32.59 10.55 -3.60
C GLU A 136 -31.57 9.49 -3.23
N THR A 137 -30.40 9.93 -2.79
CA THR A 137 -29.34 9.12 -2.19
C THR A 137 -29.08 9.64 -0.80
N ILE A 138 -29.20 8.75 0.19
CA ILE A 138 -29.01 9.05 1.61
C ILE A 138 -27.75 8.36 2.09
N VAL A 139 -26.86 9.16 2.69
CA VAL A 139 -25.60 8.69 3.27
C VAL A 139 -25.46 9.17 4.71
N GLU A 140 -24.62 8.50 5.47
CA GLU A 140 -24.20 8.90 6.81
C GLU A 140 -22.74 9.32 6.76
N PHE A 141 -22.44 10.52 7.26
CA PHE A 141 -21.07 11.02 7.34
C PHE A 141 -20.37 10.47 8.59
N LEU A 142 -19.34 9.65 8.39
CA LEU A 142 -18.60 9.00 9.47
C LEU A 142 -17.46 9.90 9.98
N LYS A 143 -17.79 11.10 10.47
CA LYS A 143 -16.81 12.13 10.91
C LYS A 143 -15.75 11.58 11.87
N ASN A 144 -16.15 10.72 12.80
CA ASN A 144 -15.26 10.11 13.80
C ASN A 144 -14.27 9.09 13.22
N GLU A 145 -14.47 8.63 12.00
CA GLU A 145 -13.60 7.69 11.28
C GLU A 145 -12.61 8.41 10.36
N MET A 146 -12.62 9.75 10.32
CA MET A 146 -11.70 10.54 9.50
C MET A 146 -10.27 10.48 10.02
N THR A 147 -9.34 10.24 9.10
CA THR A 147 -7.93 10.58 9.32
C THR A 147 -7.68 12.00 8.85
N ILE A 148 -7.54 12.92 9.79
CA ILE A 148 -7.16 14.31 9.49
C ILE A 148 -5.64 14.34 9.36
N ILE A 149 -5.16 14.73 8.17
CA ILE A 149 -3.75 14.90 7.83
C ILE A 149 -3.54 16.35 7.43
N ASP A 150 -2.50 16.97 7.96
CA ASP A 150 -2.01 18.24 7.45
C ASP A 150 -1.36 18.04 6.07
N HIS A 151 -2.06 18.49 5.03
CA HIS A 151 -1.62 18.36 3.65
C HIS A 151 -0.42 19.26 3.33
N GLU A 152 -0.32 20.44 3.95
CA GLU A 152 0.81 21.34 3.71
C GLU A 152 2.09 20.74 4.31
N TYR A 153 1.98 20.19 5.53
CA TYR A 153 3.07 19.45 6.14
C TYR A 153 3.43 18.19 5.33
N GLN A 154 2.43 17.47 4.81
CA GLN A 154 2.68 16.31 3.94
C GLN A 154 3.46 16.69 2.67
N GLU A 155 3.10 17.79 2.01
CA GLU A 155 3.82 18.31 0.84
C GLU A 155 5.26 18.71 1.20
N GLN A 156 5.47 19.32 2.36
CA GLN A 156 6.82 19.62 2.87
C GLN A 156 7.65 18.35 3.06
N CYS A 157 7.09 17.31 3.69
CA CYS A 157 7.76 16.01 3.85
C CYS A 157 8.07 15.38 2.49
N MET A 158 7.13 15.41 1.54
CA MET A 158 7.33 14.89 0.18
C MET A 158 8.52 15.55 -0.51
N LYS A 159 8.65 16.88 -0.40
CA LYS A 159 9.77 17.65 -0.93
C LYS A 159 11.08 17.32 -0.23
N GLN A 160 11.06 17.16 1.10
CA GLN A 160 12.24 16.77 1.86
C GLN A 160 12.78 15.40 1.41
N PHE A 161 11.91 14.42 1.21
CA PHE A 161 12.31 13.08 0.79
C PHE A 161 12.82 12.99 -0.65
N GLU A 162 12.61 14.01 -1.48
CA GLU A 162 13.15 14.06 -2.84
C GLU A 162 14.68 13.94 -2.87
N SER A 163 15.35 14.40 -1.81
CA SER A 163 16.81 14.28 -1.64
C SER A 163 17.33 12.83 -1.66
N TYR A 164 16.47 11.83 -1.44
CA TYR A 164 16.85 10.41 -1.47
C TYR A 164 16.65 9.74 -2.83
N GLN A 165 16.30 10.49 -3.88
CA GLN A 165 16.01 9.93 -5.21
C GLN A 165 17.19 9.11 -5.76
N ASP A 166 18.41 9.63 -5.67
CA ASP A 166 19.59 8.91 -6.18
C ASP A 166 19.88 7.64 -5.37
N ASN A 167 19.73 7.70 -4.04
CA ASN A 167 19.87 6.54 -3.16
C ASN A 167 18.83 5.48 -3.52
N PHE A 168 17.60 5.89 -3.84
CA PHE A 168 16.54 5.00 -4.28
C PHE A 168 16.85 4.38 -5.64
N LYS A 169 17.19 5.18 -6.65
CA LYS A 169 17.55 4.68 -8.00
C LYS A 169 18.70 3.68 -7.93
N PHE A 170 19.68 3.96 -7.08
CA PHE A 170 20.81 3.05 -6.85
C PHE A 170 20.37 1.75 -6.17
N THR A 171 19.61 1.85 -5.07
CA THR A 171 19.07 0.70 -4.34
C THR A 171 18.23 -0.19 -5.25
N TYR A 172 17.38 0.45 -6.05
CA TYR A 172 16.60 -0.18 -7.08
C TYR A 172 17.52 -0.93 -8.04
N LYS A 173 18.41 -0.26 -8.78
CA LYS A 173 19.37 -0.88 -9.70
C LYS A 173 20.11 -2.07 -9.08
N LEU A 174 20.55 -1.96 -7.82
CA LEU A 174 21.23 -3.03 -7.11
C LEU A 174 20.33 -4.27 -6.89
N LEU A 175 19.04 -4.09 -6.58
CA LEU A 175 18.09 -5.20 -6.47
C LEU A 175 17.96 -6.01 -7.77
N PHE A 176 18.19 -5.40 -8.93
CA PHE A 176 18.12 -6.09 -10.24
C PHE A 176 19.44 -6.68 -10.69
N HIS A 177 20.55 -5.97 -10.46
CA HIS A 177 21.85 -6.32 -11.03
C HIS A 177 22.75 -7.15 -10.12
N ALA A 178 22.38 -7.40 -8.86
CA ALA A 178 23.25 -8.07 -7.91
C ALA A 178 23.63 -9.50 -8.35
N SER A 179 24.73 -9.63 -9.10
CA SER A 179 25.37 -10.90 -9.43
C SER A 179 26.14 -11.46 -8.23
N PRO A 180 26.31 -12.79 -8.08
CA PRO A 180 26.86 -13.44 -6.90
C PRO A 180 28.37 -13.42 -7.07
N GLY A 181 29.04 -12.44 -6.49
CA GLY A 181 30.50 -12.35 -6.56
C GLY A 181 31.03 -11.07 -7.18
N GLN A 182 30.18 -10.12 -7.59
CA GLN A 182 30.66 -8.74 -7.69
C GLN A 182 30.90 -8.21 -6.27
N LYS A 183 32.13 -7.77 -6.00
CA LYS A 183 32.47 -7.03 -4.77
C LYS A 183 31.58 -5.78 -4.73
N LYS A 184 30.57 -5.79 -3.86
CA LYS A 184 29.76 -4.60 -3.58
C LYS A 184 30.71 -3.52 -3.06
N THR A 185 30.71 -2.35 -3.69
CA THR A 185 31.52 -1.22 -3.21
C THR A 185 30.92 -0.67 -1.91
N THR A 186 31.75 -0.11 -1.03
CA THR A 186 31.31 0.49 0.24
C THR A 186 30.19 1.54 0.03
N THR A 187 30.31 2.34 -1.03
CA THR A 187 29.29 3.34 -1.43
C THR A 187 27.96 2.70 -1.83
N SER A 188 27.99 1.51 -2.46
CA SER A 188 26.76 0.79 -2.86
C SER A 188 25.95 0.32 -1.67
N LEU A 189 26.63 -0.14 -0.62
CA LEU A 189 25.99 -0.61 0.61
C LEU A 189 25.39 0.56 1.39
N SER A 190 26.07 1.71 1.39
CA SER A 190 25.61 2.93 2.05
C SER A 190 24.28 3.46 1.48
N ASN A 191 24.08 3.43 0.15
CA ASN A 191 22.82 3.85 -0.47
C ASN A 191 21.63 2.98 -0.06
N VAL A 192 21.81 1.65 -0.07
CA VAL A 192 20.77 0.71 0.36
C VAL A 192 20.47 0.85 1.84
N GLN A 193 21.51 0.95 2.67
CA GLN A 193 21.37 1.19 4.10
C GLN A 193 20.58 2.46 4.38
N THR A 194 20.83 3.55 3.64
CA THR A 194 20.09 4.81 3.83
C THR A 194 18.58 4.62 3.60
N ILE A 195 18.18 3.96 2.51
CA ILE A 195 16.76 3.71 2.23
C ILE A 195 16.14 2.79 3.29
N ASP A 196 16.88 1.77 3.71
CA ASP A 196 16.45 0.81 4.74
C ASP A 196 16.24 1.49 6.09
N GLU A 197 17.19 2.32 6.51
CA GLU A 197 17.17 3.03 7.78
C GLU A 197 16.01 4.02 7.84
N ILE A 198 15.74 4.77 6.76
CA ILE A 198 14.59 5.67 6.70
C ILE A 198 13.29 4.87 6.79
N THR A 199 13.16 3.82 5.98
CA THR A 199 11.97 2.98 5.94
C THR A 199 11.70 2.33 7.31
N ASP A 200 12.74 1.77 7.95
CA ASP A 200 12.62 1.17 9.28
C ASP A 200 12.30 2.23 10.33
N SER A 201 12.95 3.40 10.30
CA SER A 201 12.63 4.53 11.17
C SER A 201 11.16 4.93 11.08
N LYS A 202 10.59 5.01 9.87
CA LYS A 202 9.15 5.32 9.69
C LYS A 202 8.26 4.19 10.23
N LYS A 203 8.63 2.94 9.99
CA LYS A 203 7.92 1.76 10.53
C LYS A 203 7.90 1.80 12.07
N GLN A 204 9.05 1.97 12.72
CA GLN A 204 9.17 2.02 14.18
C GLN A 204 8.36 3.18 14.76
N LYS A 205 8.47 4.36 14.16
CA LYS A 205 7.70 5.56 14.54
C LYS A 205 6.19 5.29 14.51
N LEU A 206 5.69 4.68 13.43
CA LEU A 206 4.26 4.39 13.31
C LEU A 206 3.81 3.32 14.33
N PHE A 207 4.59 2.26 14.58
CA PHE A 207 4.28 1.29 15.63
C PHE A 207 4.23 1.92 17.02
N ALA A 208 5.21 2.76 17.35
CA ALA A 208 5.28 3.47 18.63
C ALA A 208 4.05 4.36 18.85
N LEU A 209 3.56 5.02 17.79
CA LEU A 209 2.37 5.85 17.82
C LEU A 209 1.09 5.03 18.03
N LEU A 210 0.96 3.90 17.34
CA LEU A 210 -0.28 3.12 17.30
C LEU A 210 -0.47 2.22 18.53
N ARG A 211 0.61 1.77 19.17
CA ARG A 211 0.60 0.90 20.36
C ARG A 211 -0.26 -0.36 20.18
N TRP A 212 -0.24 -0.95 18.99
CA TRP A 212 -1.05 -2.12 18.67
C TRP A 212 -0.60 -3.37 19.45
N PRO A 213 -1.49 -4.34 19.70
CA PRO A 213 -1.11 -5.61 20.31
C PRO A 213 -0.04 -6.36 19.49
N PRO A 214 0.88 -7.11 20.13
CA PRO A 214 1.94 -7.84 19.44
C PRO A 214 1.42 -8.78 18.33
N VAL A 215 0.26 -9.40 18.53
CA VAL A 215 -0.43 -10.25 17.55
C VAL A 215 -0.69 -9.50 16.24
N VAL A 216 -1.23 -8.28 16.33
CA VAL A 216 -1.52 -7.46 15.14
C VAL A 216 -0.21 -6.99 14.48
N GLN A 217 0.78 -6.58 15.28
CA GLN A 217 2.08 -6.16 14.75
C GLN A 217 2.80 -7.31 14.03
N GLY A 218 2.81 -8.51 14.65
CA GLY A 218 3.41 -9.71 14.09
C GLY A 218 2.74 -10.12 12.79
N ALA A 219 1.40 -10.09 12.73
CA ALA A 219 0.66 -10.40 11.52
C ALA A 219 0.98 -9.43 10.37
N VAL A 220 0.97 -8.12 10.61
CA VAL A 220 1.31 -7.11 9.58
C VAL A 220 2.75 -7.27 9.09
N CYS A 221 3.69 -7.60 9.98
CA CYS A 221 5.09 -7.83 9.62
C CYS A 221 5.34 -9.15 8.89
N THR A 222 4.43 -10.11 9.01
CA THR A 222 4.59 -11.46 8.43
C THR A 222 3.91 -11.58 7.07
N TRP A 223 2.70 -11.05 6.93
CA TRP A 223 1.84 -11.27 5.77
C TRP A 223 1.87 -10.06 4.83
N PRO A 224 2.37 -10.20 3.58
CA PRO A 224 2.55 -9.06 2.68
C PRO A 224 1.26 -8.58 2.00
N CYS A 225 0.20 -9.38 2.04
CA CYS A 225 -1.07 -9.08 1.39
C CYS A 225 -2.22 -9.07 2.41
N PHE A 226 -3.28 -8.32 2.11
CA PHE A 226 -4.48 -8.28 2.94
C PHE A 226 -5.72 -7.90 2.12
N ASN A 227 -6.89 -8.32 2.59
CA ASN A 227 -8.20 -7.96 2.05
C ASN A 227 -9.00 -7.25 3.14
N ILE A 228 -9.72 -6.20 2.76
CA ILE A 228 -10.61 -5.44 3.65
C ILE A 228 -12.04 -5.66 3.20
N ARG A 229 -12.93 -6.05 4.12
CA ARG A 229 -14.36 -6.23 3.86
C ARG A 229 -15.19 -5.51 4.91
N GLU A 230 -16.27 -4.87 4.49
CA GLU A 230 -17.24 -4.26 5.41
C GLU A 230 -17.88 -5.32 6.30
N VAL A 231 -18.09 -4.97 7.56
CA VAL A 231 -18.72 -5.83 8.56
C VAL A 231 -20.22 -5.51 8.65
N GLY A 232 -21.04 -6.54 8.85
CA GLY A 232 -22.49 -6.38 9.02
C GLY A 232 -22.86 -5.56 10.26
N ALA A 233 -24.06 -4.98 10.25
CA ALA A 233 -24.52 -4.08 11.32
C ALA A 233 -24.53 -4.71 12.72
N SER A 234 -24.73 -6.03 12.84
CA SER A 234 -24.75 -6.76 14.12
C SER A 234 -23.40 -6.80 14.83
N ASP A 235 -22.32 -6.96 14.06
CA ASP A 235 -20.95 -7.02 14.58
C ASP A 235 -20.39 -5.62 14.81
N ALA A 236 -20.86 -4.62 14.06
CA ALA A 236 -20.30 -3.28 14.02
C ALA A 236 -20.38 -2.52 15.36
N GLN A 237 -21.40 -2.78 16.18
CA GLN A 237 -21.65 -2.04 17.43
C GLN A 237 -21.28 -2.82 18.69
N SER A 238 -21.10 -4.14 18.60
CA SER A 238 -20.93 -5.03 19.76
C SER A 238 -19.47 -5.45 20.00
N LYS A 239 -18.60 -5.27 19.00
CA LYS A 239 -17.21 -5.72 19.06
C LYS A 239 -16.24 -4.53 19.17
N ASN A 240 -15.12 -4.78 19.82
CA ASN A 240 -14.02 -3.83 19.93
C ASN A 240 -13.03 -4.03 18.79
N CYS A 241 -12.47 -2.93 18.29
CA CYS A 241 -11.36 -2.96 17.36
C CYS A 241 -10.16 -3.67 18.01
N VAL A 242 -9.70 -4.77 17.40
CA VAL A 242 -8.57 -5.54 17.95
C VAL A 242 -7.27 -4.73 18.04
N ALA A 243 -7.12 -3.71 17.18
CA ALA A 243 -5.90 -2.93 17.09
C ALA A 243 -5.82 -1.80 18.12
N CYS A 244 -6.92 -1.05 18.34
CA CYS A 244 -6.93 0.11 19.23
C CYS A 244 -7.83 -0.03 20.47
N GLY A 245 -8.54 -1.15 20.61
CA GLY A 245 -9.43 -1.45 21.74
C GLY A 245 -10.72 -0.64 21.80
N ARG A 246 -10.92 0.34 20.90
CA ARG A 246 -12.14 1.16 20.87
C ARG A 246 -13.36 0.33 20.49
N ILE A 247 -14.49 0.64 21.12
CA ILE A 247 -15.80 0.07 20.77
C ILE A 247 -16.14 0.49 19.34
N GLY A 248 -16.63 -0.47 18.56
CA GLY A 248 -17.04 -0.25 17.18
C GLY A 248 -16.03 -0.80 16.18
N VAL A 249 -16.49 -1.70 15.33
CA VAL A 249 -15.73 -2.22 14.18
C VAL A 249 -16.47 -1.91 12.89
N ALA A 250 -15.71 -1.58 11.84
CA ALA A 250 -16.28 -1.27 10.55
C ALA A 250 -15.92 -2.33 9.52
N VAL A 251 -14.71 -2.90 9.65
CA VAL A 251 -14.15 -3.78 8.62
C VAL A 251 -13.49 -5.01 9.22
N ARG A 252 -13.47 -6.08 8.43
CA ARG A 252 -12.70 -7.30 8.64
C ARG A 252 -11.48 -7.24 7.73
N VAL A 253 -10.29 -7.36 8.33
CA VAL A 253 -9.00 -7.40 7.66
C VAL A 253 -8.52 -8.83 7.67
N LEU A 254 -8.40 -9.44 6.50
CA LEU A 254 -7.88 -10.79 6.31
C LEU A 254 -6.51 -10.72 5.63
N MET A 255 -5.45 -11.08 6.35
CA MET A 255 -4.07 -11.10 5.86
C MET A 255 -3.71 -12.44 5.20
N TYR A 256 -2.89 -12.37 4.16
CA TYR A 256 -2.47 -13.54 3.36
C TYR A 256 -1.16 -13.26 2.60
N GLY A 257 -0.77 -14.20 1.75
CA GLY A 257 0.48 -14.15 0.97
C GLY A 257 1.57 -15.03 1.56
N GLN A 258 2.65 -15.23 0.80
CA GLN A 258 3.80 -16.01 1.26
C GLN A 258 4.72 -15.08 2.09
N PRO A 259 5.05 -15.42 3.36
CA PRO A 259 6.09 -14.71 4.12
C PRO A 259 7.42 -14.78 3.38
N HIS A 260 8.29 -13.80 3.61
CA HIS A 260 9.57 -13.73 2.90
C HIS A 260 10.72 -13.35 3.83
N ASN A 261 11.92 -13.75 3.43
CA ASN A 261 13.15 -13.32 4.08
C ASN A 261 13.43 -11.85 3.71
N SER A 262 13.64 -10.98 4.70
CA SER A 262 13.87 -9.54 4.48
C SER A 262 15.16 -9.21 3.72
N THR A 263 16.10 -10.15 3.64
CA THR A 263 17.38 -9.99 2.94
C THR A 263 17.36 -10.62 1.56
N THR A 264 16.86 -11.85 1.42
CA THR A 264 16.85 -12.57 0.14
C THR A 264 15.60 -12.32 -0.69
N LEU A 265 14.52 -11.82 -0.06
CA LEU A 265 13.18 -11.67 -0.64
C LEU A 265 12.52 -12.97 -1.09
N GLU A 266 13.15 -14.12 -0.81
CA GLU A 266 12.61 -15.43 -1.09
C GLU A 266 11.53 -15.80 -0.09
N GLY A 267 10.57 -16.60 -0.54
CA GLY A 267 9.53 -17.17 0.32
C GLY A 267 10.13 -17.98 1.46
N CYS A 268 9.65 -17.74 2.68
CA CYS A 268 10.02 -18.50 3.87
C CYS A 268 8.78 -19.03 4.57
N GLN A 269 8.97 -20.03 5.44
CA GLN A 269 7.87 -20.50 6.28
C GLN A 269 7.48 -19.43 7.30
N PRO A 270 6.18 -19.19 7.53
CA PRO A 270 5.72 -18.31 8.62
C PRO A 270 6.22 -18.83 9.98
N ASP A 271 6.43 -17.92 10.92
CA ASP A 271 6.55 -18.28 12.32
C ASP A 271 5.32 -19.11 12.74
N PRO A 272 5.49 -20.29 13.37
CA PRO A 272 4.37 -21.12 13.85
C PRO A 272 3.31 -20.34 14.65
N ASN A 273 3.72 -19.33 15.40
CA ASN A 273 2.83 -18.48 16.19
C ASN A 273 1.98 -17.54 15.32
N ALA A 274 2.47 -17.14 14.15
CA ALA A 274 1.81 -16.22 13.23
C ALA A 274 0.93 -16.93 12.18
N ILE A 275 0.97 -18.26 12.08
CA ILE A 275 0.25 -19.05 11.06
C ILE A 275 -1.26 -18.80 11.08
N ASN A 276 -1.82 -18.72 12.29
CA ASN A 276 -3.26 -18.62 12.52
C ASN A 276 -3.75 -17.18 12.71
N GLU A 277 -2.83 -16.22 12.90
CA GLU A 277 -3.14 -14.83 13.20
C GLU A 277 -3.27 -14.01 11.91
N LYS A 278 -4.43 -14.15 11.24
CA LYS A 278 -4.68 -13.54 9.93
C LYS A 278 -5.96 -12.73 9.84
N ASP A 279 -6.87 -12.88 10.79
CA ASP A 279 -8.24 -12.40 10.67
C ASP A 279 -8.61 -11.47 11.82
N PHE A 280 -8.89 -10.21 11.49
CA PHE A 280 -9.00 -9.13 12.45
C PHE A 280 -10.21 -8.25 12.19
N LEU A 281 -11.00 -7.97 13.23
CA LEU A 281 -12.05 -6.96 13.18
C LEU A 281 -11.50 -5.62 13.67
N MET A 282 -11.60 -4.60 12.82
CA MET A 282 -10.98 -3.30 13.04
C MET A 282 -11.94 -2.14 12.73
N CYS A 283 -11.71 -0.99 13.36
CA CYS A 283 -12.28 0.27 12.88
C CYS A 283 -11.56 0.73 11.61
N ARG A 284 -12.19 1.59 10.79
CA ARG A 284 -11.61 2.06 9.53
C ARG A 284 -10.24 2.71 9.69
N ILE A 285 -10.07 3.53 10.73
CA ILE A 285 -8.80 4.20 11.01
C ILE A 285 -7.68 3.16 11.14
N CYS A 286 -7.89 2.09 11.92
CA CYS A 286 -6.85 1.07 12.10
C CYS A 286 -6.61 0.28 10.82
N ALA A 287 -7.66 -0.02 10.03
CA ALA A 287 -7.49 -0.68 8.75
C ALA A 287 -6.67 0.16 7.74
N THR A 288 -6.88 1.48 7.68
CA THR A 288 -6.03 2.38 6.88
C THR A 288 -4.57 2.38 7.37
N ARG A 289 -4.35 2.22 8.68
CA ARG A 289 -2.99 2.08 9.23
C ARG A 289 -2.35 0.72 8.89
N VAL A 290 -3.14 -0.35 8.75
CA VAL A 290 -2.64 -1.65 8.28
C VAL A 290 -2.11 -1.50 6.86
N GLU A 291 -2.85 -0.85 5.98
CA GLU A 291 -2.40 -0.60 4.60
C GLU A 291 -1.06 0.16 4.57
N LEU A 292 -0.95 1.24 5.35
CA LEU A 292 0.26 2.05 5.40
C LEU A 292 1.45 1.28 5.99
N LEU A 293 1.25 0.55 7.10
CA LEU A 293 2.31 -0.29 7.69
C LEU A 293 2.73 -1.43 6.76
N SER A 294 1.79 -2.05 6.05
CA SER A 294 2.08 -3.10 5.08
C SER A 294 2.99 -2.57 3.95
N LYS A 295 2.68 -1.39 3.41
CA LYS A 295 3.50 -0.74 2.36
C LYS A 295 4.94 -0.50 2.81
N VAL A 296 5.13 0.01 4.02
CA VAL A 296 6.46 0.33 4.54
C VAL A 296 7.21 -0.92 5.00
N THR A 297 6.52 -1.87 5.63
CA THR A 297 7.15 -3.11 6.13
C THR A 297 7.62 -4.00 4.99
N HIS A 298 6.81 -4.11 3.93
CA HIS A 298 7.08 -5.00 2.81
C HIS A 298 7.64 -4.26 1.58
N GLN A 299 8.14 -3.03 1.75
CA GLN A 299 8.53 -2.14 0.64
C GLN A 299 9.42 -2.82 -0.40
N LYS A 300 10.52 -3.46 0.02
CA LYS A 300 11.45 -4.14 -0.91
C LYS A 300 10.80 -5.30 -1.65
N TYR A 301 10.04 -6.12 -0.93
CA TYR A 301 9.34 -7.26 -1.49
C TYR A 301 8.29 -6.82 -2.51
N LEU A 302 7.51 -5.81 -2.15
CA LEU A 302 6.52 -5.20 -3.02
C LEU A 302 7.19 -4.64 -4.29
N MET A 303 8.28 -3.89 -4.17
CA MET A 303 9.05 -3.42 -5.34
C MET A 303 9.56 -4.56 -6.23
N TYR A 304 10.02 -5.66 -5.62
CA TYR A 304 10.46 -6.86 -6.33
C TYR A 304 9.32 -7.50 -7.13
N ILE A 305 8.14 -7.69 -6.52
CA ILE A 305 6.98 -8.30 -7.19
C ILE A 305 6.50 -7.43 -8.36
N GLU A 306 6.44 -6.11 -8.18
CA GLU A 306 6.01 -5.19 -9.26
C GLU A 306 6.99 -5.19 -10.43
N CYS A 307 8.29 -5.37 -10.16
CA CYS A 307 9.30 -5.64 -11.19
C CYS A 307 9.04 -6.97 -11.90
N ALA A 308 8.91 -8.07 -11.14
CA ALA A 308 8.79 -9.41 -11.69
C ALA A 308 7.58 -9.48 -12.64
N LYS A 309 6.49 -8.82 -12.25
CA LYS A 309 5.32 -8.62 -13.08
C LYS A 309 5.64 -7.92 -14.41
N ARG A 310 6.32 -6.76 -14.40
CA ARG A 310 6.69 -6.05 -15.64
C ARG A 310 7.63 -6.85 -16.55
N VAL A 311 8.58 -7.60 -15.96
CA VAL A 311 9.45 -8.50 -16.72
C VAL A 311 8.60 -9.57 -17.41
N SER A 312 7.64 -10.17 -16.70
CA SER A 312 6.71 -11.16 -17.25
C SER A 312 5.84 -10.59 -18.37
N GLU A 313 5.31 -9.37 -18.20
CA GLU A 313 4.51 -8.67 -19.23
C GLU A 313 5.32 -8.40 -20.51
N LYS A 314 6.57 -7.92 -20.36
CA LYS A 314 7.47 -7.72 -21.50
C LYS A 314 7.83 -9.03 -22.20
N ARG A 315 8.09 -10.10 -21.46
CA ARG A 315 8.38 -11.43 -22.02
C ARG A 315 7.19 -12.04 -22.74
N THR A 316 5.97 -11.77 -22.26
CA THR A 316 4.74 -12.21 -22.93
C THR A 316 4.59 -11.51 -24.28
N THR A 317 4.96 -10.22 -24.34
CA THR A 317 4.93 -9.42 -25.58
C THR A 317 6.07 -9.79 -26.53
N ASP A 318 7.26 -10.12 -26.01
CA ASP A 318 8.43 -10.53 -26.80
C ASP A 318 9.16 -11.72 -26.14
N PRO A 319 8.78 -12.97 -26.49
CA PRO A 319 9.32 -14.18 -25.88
C PRO A 319 10.80 -14.42 -26.18
N THR A 320 11.33 -13.82 -27.25
CA THR A 320 12.72 -14.04 -27.70
C THR A 320 13.73 -13.12 -27.02
N LYS A 321 13.23 -12.12 -26.29
CA LYS A 321 14.05 -11.09 -25.68
C LYS A 321 14.78 -11.60 -24.44
N ASP A 322 16.09 -11.37 -24.42
CA ASP A 322 16.93 -11.71 -23.27
C ASP A 322 16.50 -10.94 -22.01
N THR A 323 16.59 -11.61 -20.86
CA THR A 323 16.21 -11.04 -19.56
C THR A 323 17.03 -9.80 -19.22
N THR A 324 18.34 -9.80 -19.51
CA THR A 324 19.21 -8.65 -19.25
C THR A 324 18.80 -7.44 -20.09
N CYS A 325 18.39 -7.67 -21.34
CA CYS A 325 17.85 -6.63 -22.21
C CYS A 325 16.56 -6.04 -21.63
N ILE A 326 15.62 -6.89 -21.22
CA ILE A 326 14.36 -6.45 -20.55
C ILE A 326 14.67 -5.61 -19.31
N LEU A 327 15.61 -6.06 -18.46
CA LEU A 327 16.00 -5.37 -17.24
C LEU A 327 16.62 -4.00 -17.52
N ASN A 328 17.53 -3.91 -18.49
CA ASN A 328 18.14 -2.63 -18.87
C ASN A 328 17.10 -1.63 -19.37
N GLU A 329 16.10 -2.07 -20.14
CA GLU A 329 15.01 -1.19 -20.57
C GLU A 329 14.12 -0.73 -19.41
N LEU A 330 13.83 -1.63 -18.47
CA LEU A 330 13.05 -1.28 -17.27
C LEU A 330 13.79 -0.28 -16.38
N LEU A 331 15.12 -0.38 -16.32
CA LEU A 331 15.96 0.58 -15.60
C LEU A 331 16.16 1.90 -16.34
N ALA A 332 15.99 1.90 -17.66
CA ALA A 332 15.98 3.12 -18.48
C ALA A 332 14.62 3.84 -18.47
N ASP A 333 13.56 3.21 -17.97
CA ASP A 333 12.26 3.85 -17.77
C ASP A 333 12.27 4.75 -16.52
N GLU A 334 12.86 5.93 -16.69
CA GLU A 334 12.95 6.95 -15.65
C GLU A 334 11.56 7.42 -15.18
N SER A 335 10.55 7.40 -16.05
CA SER A 335 9.19 7.84 -15.70
C SER A 335 8.56 6.91 -14.65
N TRP A 336 8.67 5.60 -14.88
CA TRP A 336 8.20 4.60 -13.96
C TRP A 336 9.03 4.56 -12.68
N LEU A 337 10.36 4.63 -12.79
CA LEU A 337 11.23 4.61 -11.62
C LEU A 337 10.96 5.81 -10.70
N ASN A 338 10.75 6.99 -11.29
CA ASN A 338 10.34 8.17 -10.54
C ASN A 338 8.98 7.96 -9.89
N GLN A 339 8.00 7.39 -10.61
CA GLN A 339 6.68 7.11 -10.06
C GLN A 339 6.74 6.15 -8.86
N LEU A 340 7.51 5.07 -8.95
CA LEU A 340 7.73 4.13 -7.86
C LEU A 340 8.37 4.81 -6.65
N PHE A 341 9.31 5.73 -6.87
CA PHE A 341 9.88 6.52 -5.79
C PHE A 341 8.84 7.46 -5.16
N VAL A 342 7.97 8.09 -5.96
CA VAL A 342 6.88 8.92 -5.43
C VAL A 342 5.98 8.08 -4.51
N ASP A 343 5.61 6.85 -4.90
CA ASP A 343 4.78 5.96 -4.08
C ASP A 343 5.45 5.65 -2.72
N VAL A 344 6.75 5.36 -2.73
CA VAL A 344 7.54 5.09 -1.52
C VAL A 344 7.58 6.30 -0.60
N ARG A 345 7.97 7.47 -1.10
CA ARG A 345 8.06 8.68 -0.27
C ARG A 345 6.71 9.20 0.18
N THR A 346 5.62 8.95 -0.57
CA THR A 346 4.25 9.23 -0.11
C THR A 346 3.94 8.43 1.15
N SER A 347 4.32 7.15 1.20
CA SER A 347 4.12 6.33 2.41
C SER A 347 4.92 6.89 3.60
N TRP A 348 6.16 7.35 3.39
CA TRP A 348 6.95 7.99 4.45
C TRP A 348 6.36 9.33 4.92
N ALA A 349 5.92 10.18 3.98
CA ALA A 349 5.30 11.47 4.28
C ALA A 349 3.96 11.30 5.02
N GLU A 350 3.13 10.34 4.61
CA GLU A 350 1.88 10.06 5.33
C GLU A 350 2.14 9.69 6.79
N ILE A 351 3.19 8.92 7.09
CA ILE A 351 3.55 8.56 8.47
C ILE A 351 3.94 9.80 9.29
N ASP A 352 4.81 10.64 8.76
CA ASP A 352 5.24 11.86 9.47
C ASP A 352 4.06 12.82 9.67
N SER A 353 3.16 12.95 8.69
CA SER A 353 1.97 13.79 8.85
C SER A 353 0.95 13.25 9.85
N ILE A 354 0.84 11.92 9.99
CA ILE A 354 0.01 11.31 11.04
C ILE A 354 0.58 11.62 12.42
N GLU A 355 1.90 11.50 12.60
CA GLU A 355 2.58 11.86 13.84
C GLU A 355 2.42 13.34 14.17
N HIS A 356 2.67 14.22 13.19
CA HIS A 356 2.50 15.67 13.34
C HIS A 356 1.07 16.00 13.80
N SER A 357 0.07 15.41 13.14
CA SER A 357 -1.35 15.62 13.49
C SER A 357 -1.70 15.11 14.89
N TYR A 358 -1.04 14.05 15.37
CA TYR A 358 -1.22 13.53 16.72
C TYR A 358 -0.62 14.46 17.78
N ASN A 359 0.59 14.96 17.53
CA ASN A 359 1.29 15.87 18.43
C ASN A 359 0.58 17.22 18.55
N SER A 360 0.11 17.78 17.42
CA SER A 360 -0.65 19.03 17.42
C SER A 360 -1.97 18.91 18.20
N LYS A 361 -2.68 17.78 18.10
CA LYS A 361 -3.90 17.52 18.89
C LYS A 361 -3.64 17.37 20.39
N ASN A 362 -2.52 16.77 20.79
CA ASN A 362 -2.16 16.64 22.20
C ASN A 362 -1.68 17.96 22.81
N SER A 363 -1.00 18.80 22.02
CA SER A 363 -0.59 20.14 22.44
C SER A 363 -1.80 21.02 22.78
N VAL A 364 -2.84 21.01 21.93
CA VAL A 364 -4.09 21.77 22.14
C VAL A 364 -4.91 21.27 23.34
N ARG A 365 -4.76 20.00 23.75
CA ARG A 365 -5.43 19.44 24.94
C ARG A 365 -4.68 19.70 26.24
N SER A 366 -3.43 20.14 26.16
CA SER A 366 -2.55 20.39 27.32
C SER A 366 -2.48 21.88 27.69
N GLN A 367 -3.19 22.73 26.95
CA GLN A 367 -3.49 24.14 27.25
C GLN A 367 -4.96 24.23 27.62
#